data_AF-A0A352VXQ8-F1
#
_entry.id   AF-A0A352VXQ8-F1
#
_cell.length_a   1.000
_cell.length_b   1.000
_cell.length_c   1.000
_cell.angle_alpha   90.00
_cell.angle_beta   90.00
_cell.angle_gamma   90.00
#
_symmetry.space_group_name_H-M   'P 1'
#
loop_
_entity.id
_entity.type
_entity.pdbx_description
1 polymer ?
#
loop_
_entity_poly.entity_id
_entity_poly.type
_entity_poly.pdbx_seq_one_letter_code
_entity_poly.pdbx_strand_id
1 'polypeptide(L)' 'KTDNPLEMYLSDIYTTPVNLAGLPAISVPGAKINNLPASFQLIGKYFDEPGLLQAAHQYDLEHSSYEI' A
#
# COMPACT_ATOMS: atom_id res chain seq x y z
N LYS A 1 -5.75 -0.04 -24.29
CA LYS A 1 -4.37 -0.46 -24.65
C LYS A 1 -3.51 0.78 -24.46
N THR A 2 -2.42 0.65 -23.71
CA THR A 2 -1.61 1.74 -23.13
C THR A 2 -0.86 2.52 -24.21
N ASP A 3 -1.25 3.76 -24.46
CA ASP A 3 -0.65 4.63 -25.49
C ASP A 3 0.63 5.36 -25.03
N ASN A 4 1.11 5.12 -23.80
CA ASN A 4 2.35 5.70 -23.31
C ASN A 4 3.13 4.73 -22.39
N PRO A 5 4.27 4.17 -22.83
CA PRO A 5 5.07 3.27 -22.00
C PRO A 5 5.57 3.92 -20.70
N LEU A 6 5.66 5.25 -20.64
CA LEU A 6 6.03 5.98 -19.42
C LEU A 6 4.94 5.90 -18.34
N GLU A 7 3.66 5.89 -18.71
CA GLU A 7 2.55 5.78 -17.73
C GLU A 7 2.54 4.43 -17.03
N MET A 8 2.95 3.37 -17.75
CA MET A 8 3.13 2.04 -17.15
C MET A 8 4.22 2.07 -16.08
N TYR A 9 5.37 2.71 -16.35
CA TYR A 9 6.44 2.82 -15.35
C TYR A 9 6.06 3.67 -14.13
N LEU A 10 5.26 4.72 -14.34
CA LEU A 10 4.78 5.57 -13.25
C LEU A 10 3.88 4.82 -12.26
N SER A 11 3.27 3.71 -12.68
CA SER A 11 2.41 2.90 -11.81
C SER A 11 3.21 2.21 -10.70
N ASP A 12 4.45 1.84 -10.97
CA ASP A 12 5.32 1.10 -10.02
C ASP A 12 6.31 2.01 -9.27
N ILE A 13 6.23 3.34 -9.45
CA ILE A 13 7.20 4.28 -8.88
C ILE A 13 7.27 4.19 -7.34
N TYR A 14 6.14 3.91 -6.68
CA TYR A 14 6.05 3.80 -5.23
C TYR A 14 6.29 2.38 -4.70
N THR A 15 6.26 1.36 -5.55
CA THR A 15 6.42 -0.05 -5.16
C THR A 15 7.84 -0.57 -5.42
N THR A 16 8.51 -0.09 -6.47
CA THR A 16 9.85 -0.55 -6.89
C THR A 16 10.95 -0.32 -5.83
N PRO A 17 11.00 0.83 -5.12
CA PRO A 17 12.07 1.09 -4.14
C PRO A 17 12.10 0.07 -2.99
N VAL A 18 10.95 -0.42 -2.55
CA VAL A 18 10.82 -1.42 -1.47
C VAL A 18 11.42 -2.75 -1.90
N ASN A 19 11.10 -3.21 -3.11
CA ASN A 19 11.63 -4.45 -3.67
C ASN A 19 13.16 -4.39 -3.78
N LEU A 20 13.70 -3.24 -4.21
CA LEU A 20 15.14 -3.04 -4.31
C LEU A 20 15.84 -2.98 -2.95
N ALA A 21 15.18 -2.42 -1.93
CA ALA A 21 15.70 -2.37 -0.56
C ALA A 21 15.56 -3.72 0.19
N GLY A 22 14.74 -4.64 -0.30
CA GLY A 22 14.47 -5.93 0.36
C GLY A 22 13.69 -5.78 1.68
N LEU A 23 12.90 -4.73 1.81
CA LEU A 23 12.10 -4.46 3.01
C LEU A 23 10.70 -5.06 2.89
N PRO A 24 10.07 -5.50 3.99
CA PRO A 24 8.68 -5.89 3.97
C PRO A 24 7.78 -4.66 3.77
N ALA A 25 6.73 -4.78 2.96
CA ALA A 25 5.71 -3.76 2.83
C ALA A 25 4.31 -4.36 2.65
N ILE A 26 3.29 -3.60 3.06
CA ILE A 26 1.88 -3.97 2.93
C ILE A 26 1.09 -2.77 2.39
N SER A 27 0.14 -3.04 1.49
CA SER A 27 -0.85 -2.06 1.01
C SER A 27 -2.12 -2.24 1.83
N VAL A 28 -2.55 -1.18 2.51
CA VAL A 28 -3.73 -1.19 3.38
C VAL A 28 -4.82 -0.33 2.72
N PRO A 29 -6.03 -0.88 2.47
CA PRO A 29 -7.16 -0.09 1.97
C PRO A 29 -7.48 1.04 2.94
N GLY A 30 -7.60 2.26 2.41
CA GLY A 30 -8.01 3.44 3.17
C GLY A 30 -9.37 3.95 2.71
N ALA A 31 -9.52 5.27 2.66
CA ALA A 31 -10.75 5.91 2.24
C ALA A 31 -10.94 5.94 0.72
N LYS A 32 -12.16 6.22 0.28
CA LYS A 32 -12.43 6.57 -1.12
C LYS A 32 -12.06 8.03 -1.38
N ILE A 33 -11.27 8.28 -2.40
CA ILE A 33 -11.01 9.63 -2.92
C ILE A 33 -11.73 9.73 -4.26
N ASN A 34 -12.62 10.71 -4.40
CA ASN A 34 -13.42 10.89 -5.62
C ASN A 34 -14.18 9.61 -6.04
N ASN A 35 -14.73 8.88 -5.06
CA ASN A 35 -15.45 7.62 -5.25
C ASN A 35 -14.60 6.44 -5.77
N LEU A 36 -13.27 6.56 -5.77
CA LEU A 36 -12.33 5.49 -6.10
C LEU A 36 -11.61 5.01 -4.84
N PRO A 37 -11.36 3.70 -4.67
CA PRO A 37 -10.63 3.18 -3.52
C PRO A 37 -9.19 3.69 -3.54
N ALA A 38 -8.76 4.33 -2.45
CA ALA A 38 -7.37 4.70 -2.25
C ALA A 38 -6.79 3.86 -1.11
N SER A 39 -5.58 3.35 -1.29
CA SER A 39 -4.80 2.65 -0.27
C SER A 39 -3.56 3.46 0.09
N PHE A 40 -2.97 3.13 1.23
CA PHE A 40 -1.64 3.61 1.61
C PHE A 40 -0.70 2.42 1.82
N GLN A 41 0.60 2.68 1.68
CA GLN A 41 1.63 1.65 1.82
C GLN A 41 2.39 1.85 3.13
N LEU A 42 2.52 0.79 3.90
CA LEU A 42 3.39 0.74 5.07
C LEU A 42 4.64 -0.08 4.70
N ILE A 43 5.81 0.40 5.10
CA ILE A 43 7.10 -0.25 4.87
C ILE A 43 7.72 -0.53 6.24
N GLY A 44 7.94 -1.81 6.54
CA GLY A 44 8.55 -2.27 7.78
C GLY A 44 10.08 -2.28 7.71
N LYS A 45 10.69 -2.51 8.87
CA LYS A 45 12.13 -2.81 8.95
C LYS A 45 12.40 -4.23 8.46
N TYR A 46 13.66 -4.58 8.23
CA TYR A 46 14.06 -5.95 7.91
C TYR A 46 13.52 -6.94 8.95
N PHE A 47 12.80 -7.97 8.47
CA PHE A 47 12.21 -9.05 9.28
C PHE A 47 11.23 -8.58 10.37
N ASP A 48 10.62 -7.40 10.19
CA ASP A 48 9.61 -6.86 11.11
C ASP A 48 8.19 -6.98 10.53
N GLU A 49 7.89 -8.12 9.90
CA GLU A 49 6.54 -8.45 9.44
C GLU A 49 5.52 -8.46 10.59
N PRO A 50 5.82 -8.94 11.82
CA PRO A 50 4.87 -8.91 12.93
C PRO A 50 4.44 -7.48 13.30
N GLY A 51 5.40 -6.54 13.40
CA GLY A 51 5.09 -5.13 13.68
C GLY A 51 4.31 -4.47 12.55
N LEU A 52 4.69 -4.77 11.30
CA LEU A 52 4.00 -4.28 10.12
C LEU A 52 2.53 -4.76 10.05
N LEU A 53 2.30 -6.05 10.31
CA LEU A 53 0.95 -6.64 10.35
C LEU A 53 0.13 -6.11 11.53
N GLN A 54 0.75 -5.91 12.69
CA GLN A 54 0.07 -5.32 13.85
C GLN A 54 -0.41 -3.89 13.56
N ALA A 55 0.43 -3.07 12.93
CA ALA A 55 0.06 -1.71 12.55
C ALA A 55 -1.09 -1.70 11.52
N ALA A 56 -1.01 -2.54 10.49
CA ALA A 56 -2.07 -2.68 9.49
C ALA A 56 -3.38 -3.18 10.12
N HIS A 57 -3.31 -4.16 11.02
CA HIS A 57 -4.49 -4.70 11.70
C HIS A 57 -5.13 -3.67 12.64
N GLN A 58 -4.33 -2.87 13.35
CA GLN A 58 -4.86 -1.82 14.21
C GLN A 58 -5.62 -0.75 13.42
N TYR A 59 -5.11 -0.39 12.23
CA TYR A 59 -5.81 0.51 11.33
C TYR A 59 -7.14 -0.06 10.86
N ASP A 60 -7.15 -1.34 10.45
CA ASP A 60 -8.36 -2.04 10.00
C ASP A 60 -9.42 -2.10 11.11
N LEU A 61 -9.04 -2.43 12.35
CA LEU A 61 -9.98 -2.44 13.49
C LEU A 61 -10.60 -1.06 13.77
N GLU A 62 -9.85 0.02 13.61
CA GLU A 62 -10.37 1.39 13.79
C GLU A 62 -11.30 1.81 12.64
N HIS A 63 -11.04 1.31 11.42
CA HIS A 63 -11.70 1.77 10.19
C HIS A 63 -12.69 0.76 9.58
N SER A 64 -12.89 -0.40 10.21
CA SER A 64 -13.79 -1.51 9.81
C SER A 64 -15.28 -1.10 9.64
N SER A 65 -15.64 0.15 9.99
CA SER A 65 -16.99 0.69 9.89
C SER A 65 -17.34 1.34 8.54
N TYR A 66 -16.40 1.43 7.59
CA TYR A 66 -16.69 1.96 6.25
C TYR A 66 -16.92 0.81 5.25
N GLU A 67 -18.18 0.60 4.86
CA GLU A 67 -18.53 -0.20 3.69
C GLU A 67 -17.75 0.30 2.46
N ILE A 68 -16.89 -0.58 1.93
CA ILE A 68 -16.20 -0.42 0.65
C ILE A 68 -17.23 -0.50 -0.49
#